data_AF-A0A946G2H6-F1
#
_entry.id   AF-A0A946G2H6-F1
#
_cell.length_a   1.000
_cell.length_b   1.000
_cell.length_c   1.000
_cell.angle_alpha   90.00
_cell.angle_beta   90.00
_cell.angle_gamma   90.00
#
_symmetry.space_group_name_H-M   'P 1'
#
loop_
_entity.id
_entity.type
_entity.pdbx_description
1 polymer ?
#
loop_
_entity_poly.entity_id
_entity_poly.type
_entity_poly.pdbx_seq_one_letter_code
_entity_poly.pdbx_strand_id
1 'polypeptide(L)'
;MAAATDQLTAVLSMWRQWDLTPPLEAIPVLGAVWAEGSGHRLYTLANNPALCARLRHRSTSTVAGGFAREIAAWTHAANRGLAPQIAYVANAEEIVVCERLCPEEKPICAQKLGALARAIHQLPKTAYRLDLYQVINDYLQRVPAVTKPKWQLIV
;
A
#
# COMPACT_ATOMS: atom_id res chain seq x y z
N MET A 1 14.04 6.99 -13.78
CA MET A 1 13.22 5.78 -14.07
C MET A 1 14.02 4.49 -13.95
N ALA A 2 15.30 4.43 -14.37
CA ALA A 2 16.15 3.23 -14.22
C ALA A 2 16.23 2.69 -12.77
N ALA A 3 16.52 3.55 -11.79
CA ALA A 3 16.69 3.14 -10.39
C ALA A 3 15.48 2.41 -9.77
N ALA A 4 14.25 2.79 -10.12
CA ALA A 4 13.05 2.13 -9.59
C ALA A 4 12.87 0.72 -10.19
N THR A 5 13.23 0.54 -11.46
CA THR A 5 13.23 -0.77 -12.12
C THR A 5 14.34 -1.67 -11.54
N ASP A 6 15.50 -1.10 -11.21
CA ASP A 6 16.61 -1.83 -10.59
C ASP A 6 16.23 -2.31 -9.17
N GLN A 7 15.60 -1.45 -8.36
CA GLN A 7 15.06 -1.80 -7.04
C GLN A 7 14.01 -2.92 -7.12
N LEU A 8 13.06 -2.80 -8.05
CA LEU A 8 12.06 -3.85 -8.26
C LEU A 8 12.73 -5.16 -8.68
N THR A 9 13.68 -5.13 -9.60
CA THR A 9 14.41 -6.32 -10.04
C THR A 9 15.14 -7.00 -8.86
N ALA A 10 15.77 -6.23 -7.98
CA ALA A 10 16.37 -6.74 -6.75
C ALA A 10 15.33 -7.40 -5.84
N VAL A 11 14.16 -6.78 -5.63
CA VAL A 11 13.07 -7.38 -4.84
C VAL A 11 12.56 -8.68 -5.47
N LEU A 12 12.40 -8.72 -6.80
CA LEU A 12 11.99 -9.93 -7.52
C LEU A 12 13.03 -11.05 -7.42
N SER A 13 14.32 -10.72 -7.31
CA SER A 13 15.37 -11.74 -7.11
C SER A 13 15.25 -12.47 -5.76
N MET A 14 14.59 -11.84 -4.77
CA MET A 14 14.34 -12.40 -3.44
C MET A 14 13.10 -13.31 -3.38
N TRP A 15 12.53 -13.69 -4.53
CA TRP A 15 11.26 -14.43 -4.62
C TRP A 15 11.18 -15.72 -3.81
N ARG A 16 12.31 -16.38 -3.53
CA ARG A 16 12.36 -17.58 -2.69
C ARG A 16 12.08 -17.30 -1.21
N GLN A 17 12.16 -16.05 -0.78
CA GLN A 17 11.87 -15.61 0.59
C GLN A 17 10.42 -15.13 0.74
N TRP A 18 9.65 -15.11 -0.34
CA TRP A 18 8.27 -14.65 -0.29
C TRP A 18 7.40 -15.68 0.45
N ASP A 19 6.57 -15.19 1.35
CA ASP A 19 5.63 -15.99 2.13
C ASP A 19 4.39 -16.30 1.27
N LEU A 20 4.51 -17.35 0.47
CA LEU A 20 3.47 -17.81 -0.45
C LEU A 20 3.21 -19.29 -0.23
N THR A 21 1.93 -19.65 -0.23
CA THR A 21 1.48 -21.04 -0.21
C THR A 21 0.53 -21.27 -1.38
N PRO A 22 0.91 -22.03 -2.41
CA PRO A 22 2.22 -22.68 -2.59
C PRO A 22 3.36 -21.68 -2.91
N PRO A 23 4.63 -22.06 -2.69
CA PRO A 23 5.77 -21.28 -3.16
C PRO A 23 5.77 -21.14 -4.69
N LEU A 24 6.41 -20.09 -5.19
CA LEU A 24 6.58 -19.91 -6.64
C LEU A 24 7.52 -20.97 -7.23
N GLU A 25 7.30 -21.32 -8.49
CA GLU A 25 8.13 -22.29 -9.21
C GLU A 25 9.26 -21.63 -10.02
N ALA A 26 9.11 -20.35 -10.36
CA ALA A 26 10.04 -19.60 -11.19
C ALA A 26 10.19 -18.15 -10.71
N ILE A 27 11.28 -17.50 -11.12
CA ILE A 27 11.50 -16.08 -10.84
C ILE A 27 10.32 -15.25 -11.40
N PRO A 28 9.69 -14.38 -10.60
CA PRO A 28 8.66 -13.48 -11.08
C PRO A 28 9.23 -12.52 -12.12
N VAL A 29 8.44 -12.26 -13.16
CA VAL A 29 8.79 -11.31 -14.22
C VAL A 29 8.01 -10.03 -14.02
N LEU A 30 8.71 -8.90 -13.89
CA LEU A 30 8.08 -7.59 -13.78
C LEU A 30 7.28 -7.30 -15.06
N GLY A 31 5.99 -6.99 -14.89
CA GLY A 31 5.11 -6.56 -15.96
C GLY A 31 4.96 -5.04 -16.04
N ALA A 32 3.95 -4.60 -16.79
CA ALA A 32 3.65 -3.20 -16.96
C ALA A 32 3.13 -2.53 -15.68
N VAL A 33 3.30 -1.21 -15.62
CA VAL A 33 2.55 -0.37 -14.68
C VAL A 33 1.08 -0.42 -15.10
N TRP A 34 0.19 -0.73 -14.16
CA TRP A 34 -1.25 -0.77 -14.44
C TRP A 34 -2.04 0.28 -13.66
N ALA A 35 -1.46 0.84 -12.59
CA ALA A 35 -2.03 1.95 -11.86
C ALA A 35 -0.94 2.80 -11.20
N GLU A 36 -1.15 4.11 -11.15
CA GLU A 36 -0.28 5.07 -10.48
C GLU A 36 -1.13 6.12 -9.78
N GLY A 37 -0.86 6.31 -8.49
CA GLY A 37 -1.40 7.38 -7.67
C GLY A 37 -0.31 8.33 -7.21
N SER A 38 -0.71 9.31 -6.38
CA SER A 38 0.17 10.37 -5.89
C SER A 38 1.38 9.89 -5.09
N GLY A 39 1.28 8.74 -4.42
CA GLY A 39 2.35 8.16 -3.60
C GLY A 39 2.83 6.78 -4.05
N HIS A 40 2.03 6.06 -4.84
CA HIS A 40 2.27 4.64 -5.13
C HIS A 40 2.13 4.34 -6.62
N ARG A 41 2.91 3.37 -7.08
CA ARG A 41 2.82 2.79 -8.41
C ARG A 41 2.68 1.28 -8.29
N LEU A 42 1.79 0.71 -9.08
CA LEU A 42 1.47 -0.71 -9.07
C LEU A 42 1.91 -1.36 -10.38
N TYR A 43 2.64 -2.45 -10.27
CA TYR A 43 3.17 -3.25 -11.37
C TYR A 43 2.51 -4.63 -11.38
N THR A 44 2.18 -5.13 -12.55
CA THR A 44 1.78 -6.54 -12.71
C THR A 44 2.99 -7.44 -12.61
N LEU A 45 2.78 -8.73 -12.29
CA LEU A 45 3.79 -9.77 -12.45
C LEU A 45 3.35 -10.70 -13.61
N ALA A 46 4.11 -10.70 -14.70
CA ALA A 46 3.66 -11.25 -15.98
C ALA A 46 3.40 -12.77 -15.93
N ASN A 47 4.25 -13.52 -15.23
CA ASN A 47 4.11 -14.96 -15.04
C ASN A 47 3.38 -15.34 -13.74
N ASN A 48 2.90 -14.36 -12.98
CA ASN A 48 2.19 -14.56 -11.70
C ASN A 48 1.06 -13.52 -11.55
N PRO A 49 0.01 -13.57 -12.39
CA PRO A 49 -0.97 -12.49 -12.50
C PRO A 49 -1.84 -12.29 -11.24
N ALA A 50 -1.88 -13.27 -10.34
CA ALA A 50 -2.54 -13.19 -9.03
C ALA A 50 -1.79 -12.30 -8.02
N LEU A 51 -0.56 -11.89 -8.34
CA LEU A 51 0.27 -11.02 -7.52
C LEU A 51 0.54 -9.69 -8.22
N CYS A 52 0.86 -8.68 -7.43
CA CYS A 52 1.36 -7.41 -7.93
C CYS A 52 2.45 -6.84 -7.02
N ALA A 53 3.30 -5.98 -7.59
CA ALA A 53 4.28 -5.22 -6.83
C ALA A 53 3.80 -3.77 -6.66
N ARG A 54 3.82 -3.29 -5.43
CA ARG A 54 3.46 -1.93 -5.03
C ARG A 54 4.69 -1.20 -4.56
N LEU A 55 5.11 -0.21 -5.35
CA LEU A 55 6.23 0.69 -5.03
C LEU A 55 5.69 1.99 -4.46
N ARG A 56 6.19 2.40 -3.30
CA ARG A 56 6.02 3.76 -2.79
C ARG A 56 7.10 4.67 -3.37
N HIS A 57 6.76 5.36 -4.47
CA HIS A 57 7.72 6.22 -5.19
C HIS A 57 7.78 7.66 -4.64
N ARG A 58 6.80 8.04 -3.82
CA ARG A 58 6.76 9.33 -3.14
C ARG A 58 6.17 9.18 -1.75
N SER A 59 6.88 9.67 -0.74
CA SER A 59 6.31 9.77 0.61
C SER A 59 5.24 10.86 0.63
N THR A 60 3.99 10.43 0.71
CA THR A 60 2.82 11.33 0.83
C THR A 60 2.43 11.61 2.28
N SER A 61 2.98 10.86 3.24
CA SER A 61 2.70 11.02 4.68
C SER A 61 3.89 11.68 5.37
N THR A 62 3.60 12.61 6.28
CA THR A 62 4.61 13.26 7.13
C THR A 62 4.93 12.44 8.38
N VAL A 63 4.13 11.39 8.64
CA VAL A 63 4.26 10.54 9.83
C VAL A 63 5.55 9.71 9.75
N ALA A 64 6.40 9.86 10.77
CA ALA A 64 7.62 9.08 10.91
C ALA A 64 7.32 7.57 10.92
N GLY A 65 8.03 6.81 10.07
CA GLY A 65 7.80 5.38 9.87
C GLY A 65 6.49 5.06 9.16
N GLY A 66 5.93 5.99 8.37
CA GLY A 66 4.64 5.82 7.70
C GLY A 66 4.49 4.51 6.92
N PHE A 67 5.53 4.10 6.18
CA PHE A 67 5.53 2.81 5.47
C PHE A 67 5.45 1.62 6.44
N ALA A 68 6.34 1.54 7.43
CA ALA A 68 6.32 0.46 8.41
C ALA A 68 4.98 0.36 9.18
N ARG A 69 4.37 1.50 9.51
CA ARG A 69 3.04 1.56 10.15
C ARG A 69 1.94 1.03 9.21
N GLU A 70 2.01 1.40 7.93
CA GLU A 70 1.10 0.90 6.91
C GLU A 70 1.22 -0.63 6.78
N ILE A 71 2.44 -1.17 6.68
CA ILE A 71 2.67 -2.62 6.61
C ILE A 71 2.14 -3.33 7.84
N ALA A 72 2.36 -2.80 9.04
CA ALA A 72 1.84 -3.39 10.27
C ALA A 72 0.31 -3.43 10.28
N ALA A 73 -0.35 -2.34 9.89
CA ALA A 73 -1.81 -2.27 9.81
C ALA A 73 -2.36 -3.20 8.72
N TRP A 74 -1.73 -3.24 7.54
CA TRP A 74 -2.12 -4.10 6.44
C TRP A 74 -1.97 -5.58 6.82
N THR A 75 -0.82 -5.99 7.35
CA THR A 75 -0.59 -7.38 7.82
C THR A 75 -1.66 -7.81 8.83
N HIS A 76 -2.02 -6.93 9.76
CA HIS A 76 -3.04 -7.21 10.76
C HIS A 76 -4.44 -7.46 10.16
N ALA A 77 -4.80 -6.69 9.13
CA ALA A 77 -6.06 -6.84 8.40
C ALA A 77 -6.04 -8.07 7.46
N ALA A 78 -4.91 -8.33 6.80
CA ALA A 78 -4.71 -9.47 5.90
C ALA A 78 -4.82 -10.80 6.66
N ASN A 79 -4.25 -10.90 7.86
CA ASN A 79 -4.38 -12.08 8.72
C ASN A 79 -5.82 -12.41 9.15
N ARG A 80 -6.78 -11.51 8.91
CA ARG A 80 -8.22 -11.70 9.15
C ARG A 80 -9.04 -11.73 7.86
N GLY A 81 -8.39 -11.81 6.71
CA GLY A 81 -9.05 -11.82 5.40
C GLY A 81 -9.73 -10.51 5.03
N LEU A 82 -9.33 -9.39 5.63
CA LEU A 82 -9.92 -8.06 5.37
C LEU A 82 -9.09 -7.19 4.42
N ALA A 83 -7.91 -7.67 4.04
CA ALA A 83 -7.01 -7.02 3.11
C ALA A 83 -6.29 -8.09 2.27
N PRO A 84 -5.72 -7.72 1.11
CA PRO A 84 -4.92 -8.65 0.30
C PRO A 84 -3.76 -9.24 1.11
N GLN A 85 -3.42 -10.50 0.91
CA GLN A 85 -2.24 -11.08 1.56
C GLN A 85 -0.95 -10.42 1.07
N ILE A 86 0.00 -10.26 1.99
CA ILE A 86 1.35 -9.75 1.69
C ILE A 86 2.27 -10.94 1.53
N ALA A 87 2.88 -11.07 0.35
CA ALA A 87 3.86 -12.10 0.07
C ALA A 87 5.26 -11.68 0.52
N TYR A 88 5.61 -10.40 0.39
CA TYR A 88 6.94 -9.91 0.73
C TYR A 88 6.97 -8.40 0.95
N VAL A 89 7.87 -7.94 1.82
CA VAL A 89 8.09 -6.52 2.12
C VAL A 89 9.57 -6.21 2.04
N ALA A 90 9.93 -5.30 1.14
CA ALA A 90 11.26 -4.71 1.06
C ALA A 90 11.21 -3.33 1.74
N ASN A 91 11.56 -3.29 3.04
CA ASN A 91 11.38 -2.09 3.86
C ASN A 91 12.26 -0.91 3.43
N ALA A 92 13.48 -1.17 2.95
CA ALA A 92 14.41 -0.11 2.55
C ALA A 92 13.99 0.55 1.23
N GLU A 93 13.41 -0.24 0.32
CA GLU A 93 12.94 0.18 -0.99
C GLU A 93 11.48 0.65 -0.97
N GLU A 94 10.79 0.51 0.17
CA GLU A 94 9.35 0.75 0.33
C GLU A 94 8.50 0.03 -0.74
N ILE A 95 8.85 -1.24 -1.00
CA ILE A 95 8.16 -2.12 -1.96
C ILE A 95 7.42 -3.22 -1.22
N VAL A 96 6.20 -3.51 -1.66
CA VAL A 96 5.39 -4.65 -1.20
C VAL A 96 5.05 -5.53 -2.38
N VAL A 97 5.19 -6.84 -2.22
CA VAL A 97 4.58 -7.82 -3.12
C VAL A 97 3.37 -8.41 -2.40
N CYS A 98 2.22 -8.40 -3.05
CA CYS A 98 0.95 -8.78 -2.44
C CYS A 98 -0.01 -9.38 -3.47
N GLU A 99 -1.06 -10.01 -2.99
CA GLU A 99 -2.21 -10.42 -3.79
C GLU A 99 -2.77 -9.24 -4.60
N ARG A 100 -3.07 -9.52 -5.86
CA ARG A 100 -3.74 -8.59 -6.76
C ARG A 100 -5.25 -8.84 -6.67
N LEU A 101 -5.98 -7.84 -6.19
CA LEU A 101 -7.44 -7.84 -6.26
C LEU A 101 -7.91 -7.37 -7.63
N CYS A 102 -8.78 -8.15 -8.26
CA CYS A 102 -9.48 -7.73 -9.46
C CYS A 102 -10.73 -6.92 -9.06
N PRO A 103 -11.10 -5.87 -9.82
CA PRO A 103 -12.34 -5.16 -9.60
C PRO A 103 -13.51 -6.13 -9.72
N GLU A 104 -14.48 -6.00 -8.80
CA GLU A 104 -15.76 -6.70 -8.91
C GLU A 104 -16.52 -6.16 -10.12
N GLU A 105 -17.04 -7.05 -10.96
CA GLU A 105 -17.79 -6.67 -12.18
C GLU A 105 -19.12 -6.00 -11.84
N LYS A 106 -19.65 -6.26 -10.64
CA LYS A 106 -20.95 -5.76 -10.18
C LYS A 106 -20.78 -4.77 -9.03
N PRO A 107 -21.63 -3.72 -8.96
CA PRO A 107 -21.64 -2.83 -7.81
C PRO A 107 -21.83 -3.57 -6.50
N ILE A 108 -20.98 -3.25 -5.51
CA ILE A 108 -21.12 -3.77 -4.15
C ILE A 108 -22.33 -3.12 -3.48
N CYS A 109 -23.23 -3.93 -2.93
CA CYS A 109 -24.38 -3.40 -2.19
C CYS A 109 -23.97 -2.79 -0.84
N ALA A 110 -24.78 -1.84 -0.36
CA ALA A 110 -24.53 -1.14 0.90
C ALA A 110 -24.37 -2.09 2.11
N GLN A 111 -25.09 -3.22 2.12
CA GLN A 111 -25.00 -4.22 3.17
C GLN A 111 -23.61 -4.86 3.24
N LYS A 112 -23.05 -5.25 2.09
CA LYS A 112 -21.70 -5.84 2.01
C LYS A 112 -20.64 -4.83 2.43
N LEU A 113 -20.75 -3.58 1.97
CA LEU A 113 -19.85 -2.51 2.37
C LEU A 113 -19.92 -2.25 3.89
N GLY A 114 -21.13 -2.19 4.45
CA GLY A 114 -21.35 -1.99 5.89
C GLY A 114 -20.81 -3.15 6.73
N ALA A 115 -20.93 -4.39 6.25
CA ALA A 115 -20.35 -5.56 6.90
C ALA A 115 -18.82 -5.51 6.92
N LEU A 116 -18.19 -5.15 5.79
CA LEU A 116 -16.73 -4.97 5.72
C LEU A 116 -16.25 -3.86 6.66
N ALA A 117 -16.90 -2.69 6.63
CA ALA A 117 -16.56 -1.57 7.51
C ALA A 117 -16.66 -1.96 8.99
N ARG A 118 -17.70 -2.71 9.37
CA ARG A 118 -17.86 -3.23 10.73
C ARG A 118 -16.72 -4.18 11.09
N ALA A 119 -16.35 -5.10 10.21
CA ALA A 119 -15.25 -6.04 10.44
C ALA A 119 -13.92 -5.30 10.64
N ILE A 120 -13.65 -4.27 9.82
CA ILE A 120 -12.47 -3.41 9.96
C ILE A 120 -12.46 -2.69 11.30
N HIS A 121 -13.60 -2.12 11.74
CA HIS A 121 -13.68 -1.42 13.03
C HIS A 121 -13.56 -2.34 14.24
N GLN A 122 -13.81 -3.64 14.08
CA GLN A 122 -13.65 -4.64 15.13
C GLN A 122 -12.22 -5.18 15.23
N LEU A 123 -11.32 -4.77 14.33
CA LEU A 123 -9.90 -5.09 14.46
C LEU A 123 -9.34 -4.54 15.79
N PRO A 124 -8.50 -5.32 16.49
CA PRO A 124 -7.73 -4.81 17.61
C PRO A 124 -7.03 -3.50 17.26
N LYS A 125 -7.01 -2.57 18.22
CA LYS A 125 -6.31 -1.30 18.05
C LYS A 125 -4.83 -1.58 17.78
N THR A 126 -4.29 -0.94 16.75
CA THR A 126 -2.85 -0.91 16.53
C THR A 126 -2.20 0.07 17.54
N ALA A 127 -0.89 -0.08 17.78
CA ALA A 127 -0.16 0.76 18.73
C ALA A 127 -0.11 2.25 18.31
N TYR A 128 -0.46 2.57 17.07
CA TYR A 128 -0.35 3.90 16.50
C TYR A 128 -1.70 4.61 16.53
N ARG A 129 -1.76 5.75 17.24
CA ARG A 129 -2.89 6.67 17.15
C ARG A 129 -2.58 7.75 16.12
N LEU A 130 -3.59 8.08 15.30
CA LEU A 130 -3.52 9.20 14.39
C LEU A 130 -3.78 10.49 15.19
N ASP A 131 -2.78 11.35 15.27
CA ASP A 131 -2.96 12.72 15.75
C ASP A 131 -3.34 13.59 14.56
N LEU A 132 -4.64 13.82 14.40
CA LEU A 132 -5.19 14.60 13.29
C LEU A 132 -4.67 16.03 13.30
N TYR A 133 -4.51 16.65 14.48
CA TYR A 133 -4.03 18.03 14.58
C TYR A 133 -2.59 18.14 14.11
N GLN A 134 -1.71 17.23 14.57
CA GLN A 134 -0.32 17.21 14.13
C GLN A 134 -0.23 16.98 12.62
N VAL A 135 -0.98 16.01 12.09
CA VAL A 135 -0.96 15.69 10.64
C VAL A 135 -1.45 16.86 9.81
N ILE A 136 -2.54 17.52 10.21
CA ILE A 136 -3.06 18.71 9.52
C ILE A 136 -2.01 19.83 9.54
N ASN A 137 -1.39 20.09 10.69
CA ASN A 137 -0.35 21.12 10.81
C ASN A 137 0.86 20.83 9.92
N ASP A 138 1.33 19.59 9.90
CA ASP A 138 2.44 19.17 9.03
C ASP A 138 2.10 19.39 7.54
N TYR A 139 0.87 19.08 7.12
CA TYR A 139 0.42 19.35 5.75
C TYR A 139 0.37 20.86 5.47
N LEU A 140 -0.25 21.66 6.35
CA LEU A 140 -0.36 23.11 6.18
C LEU A 140 1.01 23.81 6.15
N GLN A 141 2.04 23.26 6.82
CA GLN A 141 3.41 23.76 6.71
C GLN A 141 4.05 23.50 5.34
N ARG A 142 3.63 22.45 4.64
CA ARG A 142 4.13 22.08 3.31
C ARG A 142 3.33 22.69 2.15
N VAL A 143 2.15 23.24 2.42
CA VAL A 143 1.38 24.00 1.43
C VAL A 143 2.18 25.25 1.02
N PRO A 144 2.41 25.49 -0.28
CA PRO A 144 3.08 26.70 -0.75
C PRO A 144 2.46 27.97 -0.17
N ALA A 145 3.29 28.94 0.22
CA ALA A 145 2.82 30.18 0.86
C ALA A 145 1.73 30.91 0.06
N VAL A 146 1.75 30.79 -1.27
CA VAL A 146 0.78 31.40 -2.18
C VAL A 146 -0.63 30.79 -2.08
N THR A 147 -0.75 29.51 -1.71
CA THR A 147 -2.04 28.81 -1.58
C THR A 147 -2.47 28.62 -0.13
N LYS A 148 -1.55 28.74 0.83
CA LYS A 148 -1.79 28.55 2.26
C LYS A 148 -2.98 29.35 2.83
N PRO A 149 -3.21 30.63 2.46
CA PRO A 149 -4.36 31.38 2.97
C PRO A 149 -5.71 30.79 2.56
N LYS A 150 -5.80 30.15 1.37
CA LYS A 150 -7.05 29.52 0.91
C LYS A 150 -7.37 28.24 1.68
N TRP A 151 -6.35 27.51 2.11
CA TRP A 151 -6.51 26.27 2.88
C TRP A 151 -6.81 26.53 4.35
N GLN A 152 -6.28 27.60 4.94
CA GLN A 152 -6.56 27.99 6.33
C GLN A 152 -8.01 28.47 6.57
N LEU A 153 -8.77 28.76 5.52
CA LEU A 153 -10.19 29.16 5.62
C LEU A 153 -11.15 27.96 5.64
N ILE A 154 -10.68 26.76 5.31
CA ILE A 154 -11.51 25.55 5.14
C ILE A 154 -11.39 24.59 6.33
N VAL A 155 -10.33 24.74 7.14
CA VAL A 155 -10.03 23.94 8.33
C VAL A 155 -10.38 24.73 9.57
#